data_AF-A0A095A0S5-F1
#
_entry.id   AF-A0A095A0S5-F1
#
_cell.length_a   1.000
_cell.length_b   1.000
_cell.length_c   1.000
_cell.angle_alpha   90.00
_cell.angle_beta   90.00
_cell.angle_gamma   90.00
#
_symmetry.space_group_name_H-M   'P 1'
#
loop_
_entity.id
_entity.type
_entity.pdbx_description
1 polymer ?
#
loop_
_entity_poly.entity_id
_entity_poly.type
_entity_poly.pdbx_seq_one_letter_code
_entity_poly.pdbx_strand_id
1 'polypeptide(L)'
;MDKEFEPPEDYNEMTCFMCVKKYAFLFMYAYNTEETFRQSFTKSNSLTEFIYTPDSKRLRKTVNEGTTHPEDSSYCRLSMWASKMKQYVPEFFCSSLDNLDNLDPNLVPSVFWISDWRSFLCRCETCKEMYKHLNVEFLLDPEDSVSHYMQLGKQRTKSINEEEKRTLNEALAELPHPAAVNFATGFVRLKEALEEFFTKKRDKNHIVTESEVKAFFEDFRKRSQS
;
A
#
# COMPACT_ATOMS: atom_id res chain seq x y z
N MET A 1 -10.52 24.59 17.16
CA MET A 1 -10.15 24.04 15.85
C MET A 1 -9.44 22.74 16.15
N ASP A 2 -10.19 21.64 16.09
CA ASP A 2 -9.62 20.31 16.21
C ASP A 2 -8.59 20.15 15.09
N LYS A 3 -7.38 19.74 15.45
CA LYS A 3 -6.40 19.34 14.44
C LYS A 3 -7.03 18.19 13.67
N GLU A 4 -7.40 18.46 12.43
CA GLU A 4 -7.80 17.45 11.47
C GLU A 4 -6.68 16.40 11.45
N PHE A 5 -7.04 15.15 11.71
CA PHE A 5 -6.08 14.06 11.74
C PHE A 5 -5.52 13.89 10.31
N GLU A 6 -4.23 14.14 10.15
CA GLU A 6 -3.54 13.90 8.88
C GLU A 6 -2.92 12.49 8.92
N PRO A 7 -3.23 11.62 7.95
CA PRO A 7 -2.57 10.33 7.85
C PRO A 7 -1.07 10.53 7.54
N PRO A 8 -0.19 9.59 7.94
CA PRO A 8 1.21 9.62 7.53
C PRO A 8 1.33 9.72 6.00
N GLU A 9 2.38 10.35 5.47
CA GLU A 9 2.58 10.41 4.01
C GLU A 9 3.09 9.07 3.43
N ASP A 10 3.62 8.19 4.27
CA ASP A 10 4.41 7.01 3.91
C ASP A 10 3.78 5.66 4.32
N TYR A 11 2.48 5.64 4.64
CA TYR A 11 1.80 4.37 4.93
C TYR A 11 1.55 3.54 3.66
N ASN A 12 1.69 2.23 3.78
CA ASN A 12 1.39 1.29 2.70
C ASN A 12 -0.07 0.84 2.74
N GLU A 13 -0.62 0.68 3.95
CA GLU A 13 -1.97 0.16 4.16
C GLU A 13 -2.65 0.83 5.35
N MET A 14 -3.98 0.80 5.34
CA MET A 14 -4.79 1.35 6.43
C MET A 14 -5.80 0.31 6.90
N THR A 15 -5.92 0.16 8.22
CA THR A 15 -7.00 -0.59 8.86
C THR A 15 -7.91 0.39 9.58
N CYS A 16 -9.18 0.43 9.21
CA CYS A 16 -10.11 1.39 9.81
C CYS A 16 -10.40 1.04 11.28
N PHE A 17 -10.77 2.06 12.06
CA PHE A 17 -11.11 1.90 13.47
C PHE A 17 -12.14 0.78 13.73
N MET A 18 -13.11 0.59 12.83
CA MET A 18 -14.12 -0.48 12.97
C MET A 18 -13.50 -1.87 12.88
N CYS A 19 -12.56 -2.09 11.96
CA CYS A 19 -11.85 -3.36 11.82
C CYS A 19 -10.92 -3.61 13.02
N VAL A 20 -10.25 -2.58 13.51
CA VAL A 20 -9.39 -2.68 14.71
C VAL A 20 -10.22 -3.03 15.95
N LYS A 21 -11.41 -2.44 16.10
CA LYS A 21 -12.37 -2.80 17.16
C LYS A 21 -12.92 -4.21 17.02
N LYS A 22 -13.25 -4.62 15.80
CA LYS A 22 -13.82 -5.93 15.53
C LYS A 22 -12.83 -7.07 15.81
N TYR A 23 -11.54 -6.86 15.54
CA TYR A 23 -10.53 -7.90 15.65
C TYR A 23 -9.42 -7.48 16.62
N ALA A 24 -9.48 -7.98 17.87
CA ALA A 24 -8.53 -7.58 18.91
C ALA A 24 -7.06 -7.86 18.55
N PHE A 25 -6.77 -8.90 17.75
CA PHE A 25 -5.41 -9.14 17.26
C PHE A 25 -4.85 -7.95 16.45
N LEU A 26 -5.66 -7.27 15.64
CA LEU A 26 -5.22 -6.10 14.86
C LEU A 26 -4.81 -4.95 15.78
N PHE A 27 -5.57 -4.74 16.87
CA PHE A 27 -5.19 -3.77 17.90
C PHE A 27 -3.83 -4.13 18.54
N MET A 28 -3.57 -5.40 18.83
CA MET A 28 -2.26 -5.79 19.40
C MET A 28 -1.12 -5.54 18.46
N TYR A 29 -1.28 -5.90 17.19
CA TYR A 29 -0.28 -5.60 16.19
C TYR A 29 -0.03 -4.11 16.12
N ALA A 30 -1.10 -3.31 15.97
CA ALA A 30 -0.97 -1.86 15.90
C ALA A 30 -0.31 -1.26 17.15
N TYR A 31 -0.73 -1.65 18.36
CA TYR A 31 -0.17 -1.15 19.61
C TYR A 31 1.32 -1.49 19.77
N ASN A 32 1.72 -2.70 19.36
CA ASN A 32 3.08 -3.21 19.57
C ASN A 32 4.05 -2.87 18.42
N THR A 33 3.57 -2.62 17.20
CA THR A 33 4.42 -2.36 16.02
C THR A 33 4.35 -0.92 15.54
N GLU A 34 3.20 -0.24 15.68
CA GLU A 34 3.00 1.11 15.14
C GLU A 34 3.06 2.18 16.24
N GLU A 35 4.13 2.96 16.23
CA GLU A 35 4.36 4.01 17.23
C GLU A 35 3.32 5.14 17.15
N THR A 36 2.96 5.57 15.94
CA THR A 36 1.97 6.63 15.70
C THR A 36 0.60 6.25 16.26
N PHE A 37 0.18 5.00 16.03
CA PHE A 37 -1.05 4.44 16.60
C PHE A 37 -1.01 4.43 18.12
N ARG A 38 0.08 3.91 18.72
CA ARG A 38 0.24 3.86 20.18
C ARG A 38 0.17 5.25 20.80
N GLN A 39 0.85 6.24 20.23
CA GLN A 39 0.81 7.63 20.72
C GLN A 39 -0.57 8.27 20.60
N SER A 40 -1.29 8.02 19.49
CA SER A 40 -2.66 8.51 19.30
C SER A 40 -3.61 7.91 20.33
N PHE A 41 -3.52 6.59 20.51
CA PHE A 41 -4.33 5.85 21.46
C PHE A 41 -4.08 6.27 22.91
N THR A 42 -2.81 6.39 23.36
CA THR A 42 -2.49 6.80 24.75
C THR A 42 -2.93 8.22 25.06
N LYS A 43 -2.83 9.14 24.09
CA LYS A 43 -3.36 10.52 24.23
C LYS A 43 -4.87 10.52 24.42
N SER A 44 -5.58 9.63 23.73
CA SER A 44 -7.04 9.57 23.79
C SER A 44 -7.58 8.91 25.06
N ASN A 45 -6.93 7.87 25.58
CA ASN A 45 -7.56 6.94 26.53
C ASN A 45 -7.14 7.09 28.02
N SER A 46 -6.34 8.09 28.42
CA SER A 46 -5.82 8.25 29.80
C SER A 46 -5.24 6.97 30.45
N LEU A 47 -4.91 5.95 29.66
CA LEU A 47 -4.29 4.71 30.10
C LEU A 47 -2.86 5.03 30.54
N THR A 48 -2.51 4.66 31.77
CA THR A 48 -1.15 4.75 32.27
C THR A 48 -0.23 3.99 31.31
N GLU A 49 0.82 4.66 30.82
CA GLU A 49 1.79 4.12 29.87
C GLU A 49 2.16 2.66 30.19
N PHE A 50 1.75 1.72 29.33
CA PHE A 50 2.47 0.47 29.24
C PHE A 50 3.79 0.80 28.54
N ILE A 51 4.83 1.08 29.33
CA ILE A 51 6.15 1.46 28.83
C ILE A 51 6.67 0.34 27.91
N TYR A 52 6.62 0.60 26.61
CA TYR A 52 7.27 -0.21 25.60
C TYR A 52 8.73 0.24 25.48
N THR A 53 9.64 -0.62 25.91
CA THR A 53 11.05 -0.56 25.47
C THR A 53 11.21 -1.45 24.23
N PRO A 54 11.52 -0.88 23.05
CA PRO A 54 11.85 -1.68 21.89
C PRO A 54 13.15 -2.45 22.18
N ASP A 55 13.11 -3.78 22.15
CA ASP A 55 14.34 -4.56 22.12
C ASP A 55 14.91 -4.54 20.70
N SER A 56 15.58 -3.43 20.37
CA SER A 56 16.27 -3.19 19.09
C SER A 56 17.43 -4.16 18.81
N LYS A 57 17.67 -5.17 19.65
CA LYS A 57 18.82 -6.08 19.51
C LYS A 57 18.57 -7.35 18.70
N ARG A 58 17.33 -7.64 18.27
CA ARG A 58 17.05 -8.80 17.39
C ARG A 58 16.86 -8.47 15.91
N LEU A 59 16.94 -7.20 15.52
CA LEU A 59 16.75 -6.77 14.13
C LEU A 59 18.05 -6.28 13.48
N ARG A 60 19.20 -6.89 13.76
CA ARG A 60 20.41 -6.79 12.92
C ARG A 60 21.18 -8.10 12.93
N LYS A 61 21.52 -8.57 11.72
CA LYS A 61 22.22 -9.82 11.32
C LYS A 61 21.34 -11.07 11.30
N THR A 62 21.18 -11.80 10.20
CA THR A 62 22.04 -11.93 9.00
C THR A 62 21.23 -12.13 7.72
N VAL A 63 21.54 -11.33 6.71
CA VAL A 63 21.54 -11.78 5.31
C VAL A 63 22.50 -12.97 5.23
N ASN A 64 21.99 -14.14 4.86
CA ASN A 64 22.74 -15.20 4.19
C ASN A 64 21.74 -16.15 3.53
N GLU A 65 22.00 -16.45 2.27
CA GLU A 65 21.26 -17.39 1.43
C GLU A 65 21.14 -18.76 2.12
N GLY A 66 19.92 -19.27 2.16
CA GLY A 66 19.58 -20.56 2.75
C GLY A 66 18.07 -20.68 2.87
N THR A 67 17.48 -21.51 2.03
CA THR A 67 16.09 -21.91 2.06
C THR A 67 15.79 -22.59 3.40
N THR A 68 15.17 -21.87 4.33
CA THR A 68 14.61 -22.47 5.54
C THR A 68 13.24 -21.87 5.79
N HIS A 69 12.22 -22.69 5.56
CA HIS A 69 10.84 -22.41 5.95
C HIS A 69 10.79 -22.06 7.45
N PRO A 70 10.10 -20.98 7.85
CA PRO A 70 10.02 -20.53 9.24
C PRO A 70 8.97 -21.35 10.02
N GLU A 71 9.14 -22.67 10.12
CA GLU A 71 8.24 -23.55 10.87
C GLU A 71 8.62 -23.72 12.36
N ASP A 72 9.82 -23.34 12.79
CA ASP A 72 10.26 -23.58 14.18
C ASP A 72 10.62 -22.31 14.97
N SER A 73 9.60 -21.54 15.34
CA SER A 73 9.68 -20.66 16.50
C SER A 73 8.46 -20.87 17.38
N SER A 74 8.61 -21.68 18.42
CA SER A 74 7.56 -22.24 19.29
C SER A 74 6.77 -21.23 20.13
N TYR A 75 6.89 -19.92 19.86
CA TYR A 75 6.29 -18.88 20.69
C TYR A 75 5.38 -17.96 19.91
N CYS A 76 4.09 -17.99 20.25
CA CYS A 76 3.07 -17.13 19.68
C CYS A 76 3.27 -15.68 20.14
N ARG A 77 3.43 -14.74 19.20
CA ARG A 77 3.59 -13.30 19.50
C ARG A 77 2.36 -12.72 20.20
N LEU A 78 1.16 -13.14 19.78
CA LEU A 78 -0.08 -12.69 20.42
C LEU A 78 -0.16 -13.18 21.87
N SER A 79 0.19 -14.45 22.15
CA SER A 79 0.26 -14.96 23.52
C SER A 79 1.28 -14.19 24.37
N MET A 80 2.43 -13.84 23.80
CA MET A 80 3.45 -13.01 24.46
C MET A 80 2.89 -11.66 24.89
N TRP A 81 2.23 -10.96 23.97
CA TRP A 81 1.71 -9.62 24.22
C TRP A 81 0.51 -9.66 25.16
N ALA A 82 -0.38 -10.63 25.03
CA ALA A 82 -1.51 -10.84 25.95
C ALA A 82 -1.02 -11.06 27.39
N SER A 83 0.04 -11.86 27.57
CA SER A 83 0.66 -12.09 28.89
C SER A 83 1.18 -10.79 29.52
N LYS A 84 1.77 -9.90 28.71
CA LYS A 84 2.22 -8.56 29.17
C LYS A 84 1.07 -7.65 29.57
N MET A 85 -0.07 -7.76 28.88
CA MET A 85 -1.27 -6.99 29.18
C MET A 85 -2.11 -7.59 30.31
N LYS A 86 -1.65 -8.69 30.93
CA LYS A 86 -2.39 -9.45 31.95
C LYS A 86 -3.77 -9.93 31.45
N GLN A 87 -3.89 -10.19 30.16
CA GLN A 87 -5.12 -10.64 29.51
C GLN A 87 -5.10 -12.17 29.29
N TYR A 88 -6.27 -12.81 29.34
CA TYR A 88 -6.40 -14.25 29.07
C TYR A 88 -6.30 -14.53 27.56
N VAL A 89 -5.46 -15.50 27.21
CA VAL A 89 -5.00 -15.73 25.83
C VAL A 89 -6.12 -16.27 24.90
N PRO A 90 -6.93 -17.29 25.30
CA PRO A 90 -8.02 -17.83 24.47
C PRO A 90 -9.13 -16.83 24.11
N GLU A 91 -9.54 -15.98 25.04
CA GLU A 91 -10.60 -14.98 24.79
C GLU A 91 -10.12 -13.94 23.77
N PHE A 92 -8.84 -13.57 23.83
CA PHE A 92 -8.26 -12.55 22.98
C PHE A 92 -8.20 -12.92 21.49
N PHE A 93 -8.07 -14.21 21.17
CA PHE A 93 -7.99 -14.68 19.79
C PHE A 93 -9.34 -14.54 19.05
N CYS A 94 -10.47 -14.57 19.75
CA CYS A 94 -11.79 -14.55 19.12
C CYS A 94 -12.67 -13.36 19.53
N SER A 95 -12.15 -12.43 20.34
CA SER A 95 -12.94 -11.31 20.87
C SER A 95 -12.80 -10.02 20.06
N SER A 96 -13.88 -9.24 20.08
CA SER A 96 -13.84 -7.82 19.79
C SER A 96 -13.25 -7.06 20.99
N LEU A 97 -12.73 -5.85 20.76
CA LEU A 97 -12.26 -4.94 21.81
C LEU A 97 -13.35 -4.57 22.84
N ASP A 98 -14.63 -4.78 22.53
CA ASP A 98 -15.74 -4.55 23.46
C ASP A 98 -15.64 -5.42 24.75
N ASN A 99 -14.90 -6.53 24.69
CA ASN A 99 -14.70 -7.45 25.82
C ASN A 99 -13.41 -7.16 26.62
N LEU A 100 -12.65 -6.10 26.29
CA LEU A 100 -11.37 -5.82 26.93
C LEU A 100 -11.53 -4.79 28.06
N ASP A 101 -11.30 -5.21 29.30
CA ASP A 101 -11.40 -4.34 30.47
C ASP A 101 -10.44 -3.13 30.36
N ASN A 102 -10.93 -1.94 30.75
CA ASN A 102 -10.20 -0.66 30.79
C ASN A 102 -9.87 -0.02 29.43
N LEU A 103 -10.58 -0.37 28.36
CA LEU A 103 -10.43 0.24 27.05
C LEU A 103 -11.76 0.82 26.59
N ASP A 104 -11.86 2.13 26.37
CA ASP A 104 -13.02 2.69 25.66
C ASP A 104 -12.88 2.37 24.16
N PRO A 105 -13.75 1.50 23.59
CA PRO A 105 -13.67 1.17 22.18
C PRO A 105 -13.90 2.40 21.31
N ASN A 106 -14.60 3.45 21.77
CA ASN A 106 -14.85 4.66 20.98
C ASN A 106 -13.58 5.49 20.72
N LEU A 107 -12.54 5.29 21.53
CA LEU A 107 -11.28 6.02 21.43
C LEU A 107 -10.23 5.30 20.57
N VAL A 108 -10.55 4.13 20.01
CA VAL A 108 -9.64 3.38 19.14
C VAL A 108 -9.57 4.05 17.76
N PRO A 109 -8.40 4.57 17.34
CA PRO A 109 -8.26 5.22 16.03
C PRO A 109 -8.08 4.18 14.90
N SER A 110 -8.08 4.65 13.66
CA SER A 110 -7.61 3.85 12.52
C SER A 110 -6.08 3.67 12.59
N VAL A 111 -5.58 2.59 12.00
CA VAL A 111 -4.15 2.27 11.94
C VAL A 111 -3.65 2.55 10.53
N PHE A 112 -2.53 3.24 10.43
CA PHE A 112 -1.80 3.47 9.18
C PHE A 112 -0.46 2.75 9.28
N TRP A 113 -0.30 1.68 8.52
CA TRP A 113 0.84 0.78 8.59
C TRP A 113 1.99 1.33 7.75
N ILE A 114 3.06 1.79 8.41
CA ILE A 114 4.23 2.39 7.76
C ILE A 114 5.16 1.30 7.20
N SER A 115 5.15 0.13 7.84
CA SER A 115 5.97 -1.02 7.46
C SER A 115 5.15 -2.15 6.85
N ASP A 116 5.83 -3.21 6.36
CA ASP A 116 5.20 -4.38 5.77
C ASP A 116 4.58 -5.27 6.86
N TRP A 117 3.53 -4.75 7.51
CA TRP A 117 3.01 -5.23 8.79
C TRP A 117 2.52 -6.68 8.73
N ARG A 118 2.04 -7.12 7.55
CA ARG A 118 1.63 -8.50 7.30
C ARG A 118 2.76 -9.50 7.51
N SER A 119 4.01 -9.10 7.27
CA SER A 119 5.18 -9.95 7.54
C SER A 119 5.38 -10.22 9.04
N PHE A 120 4.85 -9.36 9.92
CA PHE A 120 4.92 -9.52 11.38
C PHE A 120 3.78 -10.39 11.95
N LEU A 121 2.75 -10.70 11.15
CA LEU A 121 1.67 -11.60 11.57
C LEU A 121 2.24 -12.95 11.98
N CYS A 122 1.79 -13.44 13.13
CA CYS A 122 2.25 -14.70 13.68
C CYS A 122 1.62 -15.84 12.89
N ARG A 123 2.44 -16.79 12.46
CA ARG A 123 2.03 -17.94 11.63
C ARG A 123 2.05 -19.27 12.39
N CYS A 124 2.00 -19.25 13.72
CA CYS A 124 1.81 -20.48 14.50
C CYS A 124 0.41 -21.07 14.25
N GLU A 125 0.23 -22.35 14.53
CA GLU A 125 -1.02 -23.06 14.22
C GLU A 125 -2.25 -22.40 14.85
N THR A 126 -2.16 -22.01 16.12
CA THR A 126 -3.23 -21.30 16.83
C THR A 126 -3.63 -19.99 16.15
N CYS A 127 -2.65 -19.20 15.65
CA CYS A 127 -2.96 -17.96 14.94
C CYS A 127 -3.56 -18.23 13.56
N LYS A 128 -3.08 -19.25 12.84
CA LYS A 128 -3.65 -19.64 11.54
C LYS A 128 -5.12 -20.07 11.69
N GLU A 129 -5.42 -20.91 12.67
CA GLU A 129 -6.79 -21.31 13.01
C GLU A 129 -7.67 -20.10 13.36
N MET A 130 -7.13 -19.15 14.13
CA MET A 130 -7.82 -17.90 14.44
C MET A 130 -8.13 -17.08 13.18
N TYR A 131 -7.16 -16.81 12.31
CA TYR A 131 -7.42 -16.02 11.09
C TYR A 131 -8.44 -16.68 10.19
N LYS A 132 -8.40 -18.02 10.08
CA LYS A 132 -9.39 -18.80 9.35
C LYS A 132 -10.79 -18.67 9.98
N HIS A 133 -10.91 -18.81 11.29
CA HIS A 133 -12.18 -18.66 12.01
C HIS A 133 -12.77 -17.26 11.85
N LEU A 134 -11.93 -16.23 11.86
CA LEU A 134 -12.31 -14.83 11.65
C LEU A 134 -12.53 -14.46 10.18
N ASN A 135 -12.32 -15.39 9.23
CA ASN A 135 -12.38 -15.18 7.79
C ASN A 135 -11.46 -14.05 7.28
N VAL A 136 -10.26 -13.97 7.85
CA VAL A 136 -9.21 -12.98 7.50
C VAL A 136 -7.89 -13.63 7.12
N GLU A 137 -7.93 -14.90 6.67
CA GLU A 137 -6.75 -15.65 6.23
C GLU A 137 -5.99 -14.96 5.08
N PHE A 138 -6.69 -14.17 4.27
CA PHE A 138 -6.10 -13.35 3.21
C PHE A 138 -5.01 -12.39 3.71
N LEU A 139 -5.03 -12.00 5.00
CA LEU A 139 -3.98 -11.17 5.59
C LEU A 139 -2.61 -11.85 5.64
N LEU A 140 -2.55 -13.18 5.52
CA LEU A 140 -1.30 -13.92 5.46
C LEU A 140 -0.69 -13.98 4.06
N ASP A 141 -1.48 -13.65 3.04
CA ASP A 141 -1.05 -13.67 1.65
C ASP A 141 -0.32 -12.36 1.29
N PRO A 142 0.98 -12.42 0.95
CA PRO A 142 1.72 -11.23 0.54
C PRO A 142 1.24 -10.67 -0.83
N GLU A 143 0.63 -11.49 -1.68
CA GLU A 143 0.12 -11.08 -2.99
C GLU A 143 -1.19 -10.31 -2.90
N ASP A 144 -1.94 -10.46 -1.81
CA ASP A 144 -3.19 -9.72 -1.57
C ASP A 144 -2.95 -8.33 -0.93
N SER A 145 -1.71 -7.80 -1.06
CA SER A 145 -1.34 -6.46 -0.62
C SER A 145 -1.55 -5.39 -1.67
N VAL A 146 -1.94 -4.19 -1.21
CA VAL A 146 -2.09 -3.02 -2.08
C VAL A 146 -0.79 -2.72 -2.80
N SER A 147 0.34 -2.83 -2.08
CA SER A 147 1.68 -2.68 -2.64
C SER A 147 1.97 -3.68 -3.77
N HIS A 148 1.57 -4.95 -3.62
CA HIS A 148 1.73 -5.95 -4.68
C HIS A 148 0.90 -5.60 -5.91
N TYR A 149 -0.39 -5.26 -5.75
CA TYR A 149 -1.24 -4.84 -6.87
C TYR A 149 -0.69 -3.59 -7.59
N MET A 150 -0.19 -2.61 -6.84
CA MET A 150 0.44 -1.41 -7.41
C MET A 150 1.72 -1.75 -8.20
N GLN A 151 2.54 -2.66 -7.67
CA GLN A 151 3.75 -3.12 -8.35
C GLN A 151 3.41 -3.89 -9.63
N LEU A 152 2.43 -4.78 -9.59
CA LEU A 152 1.94 -5.51 -10.75
C LEU A 152 1.41 -4.54 -11.82
N GLY A 153 0.66 -3.52 -11.42
CA GLY A 153 0.22 -2.44 -12.31
C GLY A 153 1.39 -1.72 -12.98
N LYS A 154 2.41 -1.31 -12.21
CA LYS A 154 3.63 -0.68 -12.75
C LYS A 154 4.38 -1.60 -13.72
N GLN A 155 4.49 -2.88 -13.41
CA GLN A 155 5.14 -3.86 -14.30
C GLN A 155 4.38 -4.02 -15.61
N ARG A 156 3.04 -4.11 -15.56
CA ARG A 156 2.19 -4.15 -16.77
C ARG A 156 2.33 -2.89 -17.62
N THR A 157 2.35 -1.70 -17.01
CA THR A 157 2.58 -0.46 -17.77
C THR A 157 3.96 -0.45 -18.43
N LYS A 158 5.00 -0.93 -17.73
CA LYS A 158 6.34 -1.05 -18.32
C LYS A 158 6.36 -2.02 -19.50
N SER A 159 5.73 -3.19 -19.37
CA SER A 159 5.73 -4.19 -20.45
C SER A 159 4.99 -3.69 -21.70
N ILE A 160 3.87 -2.99 -21.54
CA ILE A 160 3.14 -2.36 -22.65
C ILE A 160 4.02 -1.33 -23.35
N ASN A 161 4.65 -0.43 -22.59
CA ASN A 161 5.54 0.59 -23.17
C ASN A 161 6.75 -0.01 -23.88
N GLU A 162 7.31 -1.12 -23.36
CA GLU A 162 8.41 -1.83 -24.02
C GLU A 162 7.95 -2.51 -25.31
N GLU A 163 6.77 -3.11 -25.32
CA GLU A 163 6.17 -3.70 -26.52
C GLU A 163 5.91 -2.66 -27.60
N GLU A 164 5.28 -1.53 -27.26
CA GLU A 164 5.06 -0.41 -28.20
C GLU A 164 6.37 0.11 -28.81
N LYS A 165 7.43 0.24 -27.99
CA LYS A 165 8.76 0.63 -28.46
C LYS A 165 9.36 -0.40 -29.41
N ARG A 166 9.21 -1.69 -29.14
CA ARG A 166 9.68 -2.76 -30.03
C ARG A 166 8.96 -2.70 -31.37
N THR A 167 7.64 -2.62 -31.38
CA THR A 167 6.83 -2.54 -32.60
C THR A 167 7.17 -1.30 -33.43
N LEU A 168 7.36 -0.14 -32.79
CA LEU A 168 7.79 1.08 -33.48
C LEU A 168 9.18 0.91 -34.11
N ASN A 169 10.13 0.33 -33.38
CA ASN A 169 11.48 0.09 -33.88
C ASN A 169 11.51 -0.90 -35.06
N GLU A 170 10.69 -1.95 -35.00
CA GLU A 170 10.53 -2.91 -36.10
C GLU A 170 9.97 -2.23 -37.35
N ALA A 171 8.90 -1.43 -37.22
CA ALA A 171 8.33 -0.68 -38.35
C ALA A 171 9.32 0.34 -38.96
N LEU A 172 10.14 0.98 -38.12
CA LEU A 172 11.18 1.90 -38.58
C LEU A 172 12.31 1.20 -39.34
N ALA A 173 12.63 -0.05 -39.00
CA ALA A 173 13.70 -0.82 -39.63
C ALA A 173 13.36 -1.24 -41.08
N GLU A 174 12.07 -1.31 -41.43
CA GLU A 174 11.61 -1.61 -42.80
C GLU A 174 11.74 -0.40 -43.74
N LEU A 175 11.92 0.81 -43.20
CA LEU A 175 12.01 2.04 -43.96
C LEU A 175 13.47 2.38 -44.32
N PRO A 176 13.73 2.98 -45.50
CA PRO A 176 15.02 3.60 -45.78
C PRO A 176 15.36 4.62 -44.69
N HIS A 177 16.63 4.66 -44.25
CA HIS A 177 17.07 5.47 -43.13
C HIS A 177 16.55 6.94 -43.13
N PRO A 178 16.54 7.67 -44.26
CA PRO A 178 15.99 9.03 -44.27
C PRO A 178 14.48 9.10 -43.94
N ALA A 179 13.70 8.12 -44.42
CA ALA A 179 12.27 8.04 -44.15
C ALA A 179 12.00 7.63 -42.69
N ALA A 180 12.79 6.70 -42.16
CA ALA A 180 12.73 6.28 -40.76
C ALA A 180 12.99 7.45 -39.80
N VAL A 181 14.03 8.25 -40.06
CA VAL A 181 14.36 9.44 -39.24
C VAL A 181 13.24 10.48 -39.27
N ASN A 182 12.69 10.76 -40.46
CA ASN A 182 11.58 11.70 -40.61
C ASN A 182 10.32 11.22 -39.86
N PHE A 183 9.99 9.93 -39.97
CA PHE A 183 8.87 9.34 -39.25
C PHE A 183 9.07 9.40 -37.74
N ALA A 184 10.24 8.98 -37.23
CA ALA A 184 10.55 9.00 -35.80
C ALA A 184 10.45 10.42 -35.22
N THR A 185 10.98 11.41 -35.95
CA THR A 185 10.90 12.83 -35.57
C THR A 185 9.45 13.32 -35.54
N GLY A 186 8.66 12.98 -36.56
CA GLY A 186 7.23 13.31 -36.62
C GLY A 186 6.41 12.66 -35.50
N PHE A 187 6.73 11.41 -35.16
CA PHE A 187 6.08 10.66 -34.08
C PHE A 187 6.34 11.30 -32.71
N VAL A 188 7.61 11.61 -32.40
CA VAL A 188 7.97 12.29 -31.14
C VAL A 188 7.22 13.61 -31.02
N ARG A 189 7.22 14.40 -32.09
CA ARG A 189 6.54 15.69 -32.14
C ARG A 189 5.02 15.57 -31.97
N LEU A 190 4.40 14.56 -32.58
CA LEU A 190 2.96 14.29 -32.41
C LEU A 190 2.66 13.91 -30.96
N LYS A 191 3.49 13.07 -30.35
CA LYS A 191 3.35 12.66 -28.96
C LYS A 191 3.42 13.87 -28.01
N GLU A 192 4.43 14.72 -28.16
CA GLU A 192 4.58 15.94 -27.35
C GLU A 192 3.38 16.89 -27.52
N ALA A 193 2.89 17.08 -28.75
CA ALA A 193 1.74 17.93 -29.01
C ALA A 193 0.43 17.38 -28.40
N LEU A 194 0.26 16.06 -28.39
CA LEU A 194 -0.88 15.40 -27.72
C LEU A 194 -0.79 15.54 -26.20
N GLU A 195 0.40 15.36 -25.62
CA GLU A 195 0.62 15.56 -24.18
C GLU A 195 0.30 17.00 -23.77
N GLU A 196 0.77 18.00 -24.53
CA GLU A 196 0.43 19.41 -24.31
C GLU A 196 -1.09 19.64 -24.42
N PHE A 197 -1.72 19.06 -25.45
CA PHE A 197 -3.16 19.17 -25.64
C PHE A 197 -3.92 18.64 -24.43
N PHE A 198 -3.61 17.45 -23.91
CA PHE A 198 -4.35 16.87 -22.78
C PHE A 198 -4.01 17.51 -21.43
N THR A 199 -2.77 17.97 -21.23
CA THR A 199 -2.33 18.55 -19.95
C THR A 199 -2.58 20.05 -19.83
N LYS A 200 -2.95 20.73 -20.93
CA LYS A 200 -3.35 22.15 -20.91
C LYS A 200 -4.42 22.40 -19.85
N LYS A 201 -4.18 23.40 -19.00
CA LYS A 201 -5.14 23.87 -17.99
C LYS A 201 -6.45 24.27 -18.66
N ARG A 202 -7.55 23.73 -18.15
CA ARG A 202 -8.93 23.98 -18.58
C ARG A 202 -9.79 24.26 -17.35
N ASP A 203 -10.99 24.75 -17.59
CA ASP A 203 -11.97 24.96 -16.54
C ASP A 203 -12.37 23.65 -15.86
N LYS A 204 -12.77 23.74 -14.59
CA LYS A 204 -13.20 22.59 -13.79
C LYS A 204 -14.42 21.95 -14.49
N ASN A 205 -14.30 20.69 -14.88
CA ASN A 205 -15.28 19.90 -15.66
C ASN A 205 -15.32 20.18 -17.17
N HIS A 206 -14.30 20.78 -17.76
CA HIS A 206 -14.21 20.87 -19.22
C HIS A 206 -14.14 19.48 -19.87
N ILE A 207 -15.08 19.18 -20.74
CA ILE A 207 -15.10 17.96 -21.56
C ILE A 207 -14.51 18.32 -22.92
N VAL A 208 -13.47 17.59 -23.33
CA VAL A 208 -12.87 17.77 -24.67
C VAL A 208 -13.89 17.41 -25.74
N THR A 209 -14.17 18.36 -26.63
CA THR A 209 -15.15 18.19 -27.70
C THR A 209 -14.51 17.78 -29.03
N GLU A 210 -15.29 17.21 -29.95
CA GLU A 210 -14.83 16.85 -31.29
C GLU A 210 -14.26 18.05 -32.06
N SER A 211 -14.86 19.23 -31.91
CA SER A 211 -14.39 20.46 -32.56
C SER A 211 -12.99 20.86 -32.09
N GLU A 212 -12.68 20.68 -30.81
CA GLU A 212 -11.36 20.99 -30.25
C GLU A 212 -10.30 20.01 -30.76
N VAL A 213 -10.64 18.73 -30.88
CA VAL A 213 -9.74 17.71 -31.44
C VAL A 213 -9.47 18.01 -32.91
N LYS A 214 -10.49 18.38 -33.70
CA LYS A 214 -10.30 18.78 -35.11
C LYS A 214 -9.40 20.01 -35.24
N ALA A 215 -9.68 21.05 -34.45
CA ALA A 215 -8.87 22.26 -34.44
C ALA A 215 -7.41 21.99 -34.05
N PHE A 216 -7.18 21.10 -33.08
CA PHE A 216 -5.84 20.64 -32.71
C PHE A 216 -5.09 20.02 -33.89
N PHE A 217 -5.70 19.06 -34.61
CA PHE A 217 -5.03 18.42 -35.75
C PHE A 217 -4.80 19.36 -36.93
N GLU A 218 -5.70 20.32 -37.16
CA GLU A 218 -5.50 21.36 -38.17
C GLU A 218 -4.31 22.26 -37.83
N ASP A 219 -4.21 22.70 -36.57
CA ASP A 219 -3.11 23.53 -36.09
C ASP A 219 -1.78 22.76 -36.10
N PHE A 220 -1.79 21.50 -35.66
CA PHE A 220 -0.61 20.62 -35.69
C PHE A 220 -0.03 20.48 -37.10
N ARG A 221 -0.90 20.29 -38.11
CA ARG A 221 -0.49 20.21 -39.53
C ARG A 221 0.13 21.51 -40.02
N LYS A 222 -0.45 22.67 -39.69
CA LYS A 222 0.09 23.98 -40.09
C LYS A 222 1.50 24.20 -39.57
N ARG A 223 1.75 23.87 -38.30
CA ARG A 223 3.09 23.96 -37.69
C ARG A 223 4.10 22.98 -38.30
N SER A 224 3.66 21.96 -39.03
CA SER A 224 4.54 20.89 -39.58
C SER A 224 5.07 21.19 -40.98
N GLN A 225 4.56 22.25 -41.61
CA GLN A 225 4.90 22.69 -42.97
C GLN A 225 5.75 23.98 -42.99
N SER A 226 6.05 24.56 -41.82
CA SER A 226 6.89 25.74 -41.59
C SER A 226 8.22 25.34 -40.99
#